data_AF-A0A1Y2C2R4-F1
#
_entry.id   AF-A0A1Y2C2R4-F1
#
_cell.length_a   1.000
_cell.length_b   1.000
_cell.length_c   1.000
_cell.angle_alpha   90.00
_cell.angle_beta   90.00
_cell.angle_gamma   90.00
#
_symmetry.space_group_name_H-M   'P 1'
#
loop_
_entity.id
_entity.type
_entity.pdbx_description
1 polymer ?
#
loop_
_entity_poly.entity_id
_entity_poly.type
_entity_poly.pdbx_seq_one_letter_code
_entity_poly.pdbx_strand_id
1 'polypeptide(L)' 'EALYDHLTNDHVGRGKGLELICRWGPGPCNQSYSKRDHLTSHLRIHVPLKPHSCPVCSRAFKRPQDLKKHEKLH' A
#
# COMPACT_ATOMS: atom_id res chain seq x y z
N GLU A 1 -3.18 0.17 8.28
CA GLU A 1 -3.75 1.52 8.19
C GLU A 1 -2.84 2.57 7.51
N ALA A 2 -1.52 2.38 7.41
CA ALA A 2 -0.61 3.38 6.80
C ALA A 2 -0.53 3.43 5.25
N LEU A 3 -1.33 2.66 4.51
CA LEU A 3 -1.23 2.59 3.03
C LEU A 3 -1.81 3.82 2.32
N TYR A 4 -2.85 4.43 2.91
CA TYR A 4 -3.61 5.50 2.28
C TYR A 4 -3.26 6.90 2.83
N ASP A 5 -2.39 6.97 3.84
CA ASP A 5 -2.11 8.20 4.60
C ASP A 5 -1.34 9.27 3.78
N HIS A 6 -0.67 8.85 2.69
CA HIS A 6 0.11 9.72 1.80
C HIS A 6 -0.54 9.95 0.43
N LEU A 7 -1.85 9.71 0.31
CA LEU A 7 -2.58 9.90 -0.93
C LEU A 7 -3.21 11.29 -0.98
N THR A 8 -2.98 12.02 -2.07
CA THR A 8 -3.65 13.29 -2.35
C THR A 8 -4.67 13.08 -3.46
N ASN A 9 -5.94 13.39 -3.18
CA ASN A 9 -6.94 13.56 -4.23
C ASN A 9 -6.67 14.94 -4.86
N ASP A 10 -6.13 14.96 -6.08
CA ASP A 10 -5.84 16.23 -6.78
C ASP A 10 -6.90 16.49 -7.85
N HIS A 11 -7.50 17.68 -7.81
CA HIS A 11 -8.47 18.14 -8.80
C HIS A 11 -7.73 18.81 -9.96
N VAL A 12 -7.25 18.02 -10.93
CA VAL A 12 -6.63 18.58 -12.14
C VAL A 12 -7.73 19.00 -13.13
N GLY A 13 -8.29 20.20 -12.94
CA GLY A 13 -8.92 21.00 -13.99
C GLY A 13 -10.25 20.50 -14.59
N ARG A 14 -10.95 21.43 -15.26
CA ARG A 14 -12.34 21.28 -15.73
C ARG A 14 -12.53 20.09 -16.68
N GLY A 15 -13.34 19.11 -16.25
CA GLY A 15 -13.94 18.10 -17.14
C GLY A 15 -13.24 16.73 -17.21
N LYS A 16 -12.17 16.51 -16.44
CA LYS A 16 -11.61 15.17 -16.22
C LYS A 16 -11.90 14.77 -14.77
N GLY A 17 -12.40 13.55 -14.56
CA GLY A 17 -12.79 13.05 -13.24
C GLY A 17 -11.64 13.03 -12.24
N LEU A 18 -11.92 12.66 -10.99
CA LEU A 18 -10.92 12.54 -9.93
C LEU A 18 -9.79 11.57 -10.33
N GLU A 19 -8.54 12.05 -10.38
CA GLU A 19 -7.36 11.20 -10.56
C GLU A 19 -6.63 11.04 -9.21
N LEU A 20 -6.35 9.79 -8.85
CA LEU A 20 -5.66 9.44 -7.63
C LEU A 20 -4.16 9.38 -7.90
N ILE A 21 -3.38 10.25 -7.26
CA ILE A 21 -1.94 10.39 -7.50
C ILE A 21 -1.15 9.78 -6.32
N CYS A 22 -0.18 8.92 -6.64
CA CYS A 22 0.74 8.37 -5.64
C CYS A 22 1.96 9.28 -5.48
N ARG A 23 2.14 9.87 -4.30
CA ARG A 23 3.34 10.65 -3.90
C ARG A 23 4.08 9.94 -2.76
N TRP A 24 4.45 8.68 -2.98
CA TRP A 24 5.11 7.88 -1.96
C TRP A 24 6.57 8.27 -1.77
N GLY A 25 6.86 8.97 -0.67
CA GLY A 25 8.20 9.33 -0.24
C GLY A 25 8.88 10.41 -1.10
N PRO A 26 10.17 10.71 -0.83
CA PRO A 26 10.93 11.74 -1.54
C PRO A 26 11.47 11.28 -2.92
N GLY A 27 11.19 10.04 -3.33
CA GLY A 27 11.59 9.50 -4.63
C GLY A 27 10.59 9.83 -5.75
N PRO A 28 10.97 9.71 -7.04
CA PRO A 28 10.08 9.97 -8.16
C PRO A 28 9.02 8.87 -8.30
N CYS A 29 7.94 8.97 -7.53
CA CYS A 29 6.69 8.27 -7.77
C CYS A 29 5.67 9.31 -8.23
N ASN A 30 5.26 9.24 -9.50
CA ASN A 30 4.34 10.21 -10.09
C ASN A 30 3.29 9.50 -10.95
N GLN A 31 2.78 8.37 -10.45
CA GLN A 31 1.75 7.57 -11.11
C GLN A 31 0.37 8.09 -10.75
N SER A 32 -0.48 8.26 -11.76
CA SER A 32 -1.90 8.63 -11.60
C SER A 32 -2.81 7.46 -11.97
N TYR A 33 -3.94 7.36 -11.26
CA TYR A 33 -4.89 6.29 -11.43
C TYR A 33 -6.32 6.83 -11.43
N SER A 34 -7.13 6.43 -12.42
CA SER A 34 -8.55 6.79 -12.47
C SER A 34 -9.42 5.91 -11.53
N LYS A 35 -8.86 4.84 -10.95
CA LYS A 35 -9.56 3.89 -10.08
C LYS A 35 -8.77 3.62 -8.81
N ARG A 36 -9.46 3.53 -7.68
CA ARG A 36 -8.87 3.23 -6.37
C ARG A 36 -8.19 1.87 -6.34
N ASP A 37 -8.78 0.83 -6.93
CA ASP A 37 -8.21 -0.53 -6.93
C ASP A 37 -6.84 -0.62 -7.62
N HIS A 38 -6.63 0.18 -8.67
CA HIS A 38 -5.36 0.23 -9.39
C HIS A 38 -4.29 0.92 -8.54
N LEU A 39 -4.64 2.03 -7.89
CA LEU A 39 -3.76 2.71 -6.93
C LEU A 39 -3.42 1.79 -5.75
N THR A 40 -4.39 1.08 -5.17
CA THR A 40 -4.17 0.12 -4.08
C THR A 40 -3.22 -1.00 -4.48
N SER A 41 -3.35 -1.48 -5.72
CA SER A 41 -2.44 -2.47 -6.28
C SER A 41 -1.04 -1.90 -6.48
N HIS A 42 -0.92 -0.64 -6.92
CA HIS A 42 0.36 0.05 -7.03
C HIS A 42 1.04 0.23 -5.67
N LEU A 43 0.30 0.63 -4.62
CA LEU A 43 0.88 0.84 -3.28
C LEU A 43 1.53 -0.42 -2.68
N ARG A 44 1.23 -1.62 -3.20
CA ARG A 44 1.91 -2.88 -2.83
C ARG A 44 3.40 -2.89 -3.16
N ILE A 45 3.85 -2.06 -4.11
CA ILE A 45 5.28 -1.94 -4.44
C ILE A 45 6.04 -1.14 -3.39
N HIS A 46 5.34 -0.18 -2.77
CA HIS A 46 5.91 0.75 -1.79
C HIS A 46 5.90 0.14 -0.38
N VAL A 47 4.76 -0.46 -0.01
CA VAL A 47 4.62 -1.22 1.21
C VAL A 47 4.41 -2.67 0.81
N PRO A 48 5.34 -3.59 1.15
CA PRO A 48 5.07 -5.00 1.02
C PRO A 48 3.84 -5.30 1.87
N LEU A 49 2.70 -5.43 1.21
CA LEU A 49 1.42 -5.78 1.82
C LEU A 49 1.58 -7.20 2.32
N LYS A 50 1.95 -7.30 3.59
CA LYS A 50 2.14 -8.53 4.32
C LYS A 50 0.97 -8.63 5.29
N PRO A 51 -0.18 -9.19 4.83
CA PRO A 51 -1.42 -9.16 5.61
C PRO A 51 -1.32 -9.96 6.91
N HIS A 52 -0.31 -10.83 7.04
CA HIS A 52 -0.15 -11.71 8.18
C HIS A 52 0.95 -11.18 9.10
N SER A 53 0.58 -10.51 10.19
CA SER A 53 1.52 -9.97 11.17
C SER A 53 1.58 -10.85 12.41
N CYS A 54 2.78 -11.08 12.92
CA CYS A 54 2.98 -11.82 14.17
C CYS A 54 2.49 -10.99 15.37
N PRO A 55 1.65 -11.53 16.26
CA PRO A 55 1.18 -10.79 17.44
C PRO A 55 2.27 -10.59 18.51
N VAL A 56 3.35 -11.40 18.49
CA VAL A 56 4.42 -11.37 19.49
C VAL A 56 5.49 -10.33 19.14
N CYS A 57 5.97 -10.32 17.90
CA CYS A 57 7.07 -9.44 17.48
C CYS A 57 6.71 -8.46 16.35
N SER A 58 5.43 -8.40 15.96
CA SER A 58 4.92 -7.51 14.90
C SER A 58 5.56 -7.71 13.52
N ARG A 59 6.29 -8.80 13.32
CA ARG A 59 6.89 -9.12 12.02
C ARG A 59 5.80 -9.56 11.04
N ALA A 60 5.77 -8.91 9.88
CA ALA A 60 4.76 -9.21 8.86
C ALA A 60 5.28 -10.21 7.80
N PHE A 61 4.37 -11.05 7.30
CA PHE A 61 4.56 -12.12 6.33
C PHE A 61 3.57 -12.02 5.17
N LYS A 62 4.00 -12.44 3.97
CA LYS A 62 3.16 -12.42 2.75
C LYS A 62 2.12 -13.52 2.74
N ARG A 63 2.40 -14.67 3.38
CA ARG A 63 1.54 -15.86 3.34
C ARG A 63 1.27 -16.37 4.76
N PRO A 64 0.09 -16.96 5.02
CA PRO A 64 -0.27 -17.43 6.36
C PRO A 64 0.62 -18.60 6.81
N GLN A 65 1.06 -19.47 5.90
CA GLN A 65 1.98 -20.56 6.23
C GLN A 65 3.35 -20.08 6.69
N ASP A 66 3.80 -18.93 6.20
CA ASP A 66 5.09 -18.35 6.58
C ASP A 66 4.98 -17.76 8.00
N LEU A 67 3.86 -17.08 8.30
CA LEU A 67 3.52 -16.63 9.65
C LEU A 67 3.44 -17.83 10.62
N LYS A 68 2.68 -18.88 10.29
CA LYS A 68 2.49 -20.04 11.16
C LYS A 68 3.80 -20.78 11.48
N LYS A 69 4.73 -20.84 10.52
CA LYS A 69 6.08 -21.39 10.76
C LYS A 69 6.88 -20.49 11.68
N HIS A 70 6.80 -19.18 11.47
CA HIS A 70 7.48 -18.20 12.31
C HIS A 70 6.95 -18.19 13.75
N GLU A 71 5.63 -18.30 13.96
CA GLU A 71 5.02 -18.36 15.29
C GLU A 71 5.52 -19.55 16.12
N LYS A 72 5.91 -20.66 15.48
CA LYS A 72 6.50 -21.82 16.16
C LYS A 72 7.95 -21.62 16.60
N LEU A 73 8.62 -20.57 16.12
CA LEU A 73 9.99 -20.23 16.48
C LEU A 73 10.08 -19.20 17.61
N HIS A 74 8.93 -18.66 18.04
CA HIS A 74 8.81 -17.96 19.31
C HIS A 74 8.76 -18.97 20.45
#